data_AF-A0A918TC90-F1
#
_entry.id   AF-A0A918TC90-F1
#
_cell.length_a   1.000
_cell.length_b   1.000
_cell.length_c   1.000
_cell.angle_alpha   90.00
_cell.angle_beta   90.00
_cell.angle_gamma   90.00
#
_symmetry.space_group_name_H-M   'P 1'
#
loop_
_entity.id
_entity.type
_entity.pdbx_description
1 polymer ?
#
loop_
_entity_poly.entity_id
_entity_poly.type
_entity_poly.pdbx_seq_one_letter_code
_entity_poly.pdbx_strand_id
1 'polypeptide(L)'
;MSIDPSSIPNFGGQPEPQPEAGPTGPVIPDQDLVKQLLEQMELKYVVDDEGDLAAPWEQFRTYFMFRGEEEQQVFSVRTFYDRPHGIEEKSKLLEVVDDWNRRTLWPKIYTHTHDDGTVRLIGEAQMLIGVGVSLEHFVSSTVSWVRASIEFDKWLIEQLGLEADAEGDDGDTPDAEA
;
A
#
# COMPACT_ATOMS: atom_id res chain seq x y z
N MET A 1 -21.66 4.71 28.52
CA MET A 1 -22.85 4.78 27.66
C MET A 1 -22.71 3.68 26.62
N SER A 2 -23.65 2.74 26.55
CA SER A 2 -23.67 1.64 25.57
C SER A 2 -24.48 2.12 24.37
N ILE A 3 -23.89 2.08 23.18
CA ILE A 3 -24.55 2.48 21.94
C ILE A 3 -25.20 1.23 21.34
N ASP A 4 -26.50 1.32 21.08
CA ASP A 4 -27.32 0.28 20.47
C ASP A 4 -27.00 0.17 18.96
N PRO A 5 -26.56 -1.00 18.46
CA PRO A 5 -26.19 -1.19 17.06
C PRO A 5 -27.34 -1.01 16.05
N SER A 6 -28.60 -0.90 16.51
CA SER A 6 -29.76 -0.58 15.65
C SER A 6 -29.92 0.92 15.32
N SER A 7 -29.05 1.79 15.85
CA SER A 7 -29.16 3.26 15.71
C SER A 7 -28.58 3.85 14.41
N ILE A 8 -28.07 3.01 13.50
CA ILE A 8 -27.47 3.48 12.23
C ILE A 8 -28.60 3.75 11.23
N PRO A 9 -28.81 5.00 10.75
CA PRO A 9 -29.87 5.30 9.79
C PRO A 9 -29.62 4.61 8.44
N ASN A 10 -30.67 4.03 7.86
CA ASN A 10 -30.64 3.49 6.50
C ASN A 10 -30.70 4.66 5.49
N PHE A 11 -29.59 4.98 4.83
CA PHE A 11 -29.49 6.02 3.79
C PHE A 11 -29.91 5.45 2.42
N GLY A 12 -31.18 5.06 2.28
CA GLY A 12 -31.75 4.62 1.01
C GLY A 12 -32.52 5.75 0.32
N GLY A 13 -31.84 6.55 -0.49
CA GLY A 13 -32.50 7.37 -1.53
C GLY A 13 -32.77 6.51 -2.76
N GLN A 14 -33.97 6.60 -3.35
CA GLN A 14 -34.30 5.93 -4.62
C GLN A 14 -33.50 6.57 -5.76
N PRO A 15 -32.69 5.82 -6.54
CA PRO A 15 -31.98 6.40 -7.67
C PRO A 15 -32.91 6.57 -8.89
N GLU A 16 -32.90 7.75 -9.50
CA GLU A 16 -33.43 8.00 -10.85
C GLU A 16 -32.55 7.30 -11.91
N PRO A 17 -33.11 6.87 -13.06
CA PRO A 17 -32.37 6.11 -14.05
C PRO A 17 -31.36 6.99 -14.80
N GLN A 18 -30.06 6.74 -14.57
CA GLN A 18 -28.95 7.28 -15.35
C GLN A 18 -28.56 6.33 -16.49
N PRO A 19 -28.03 6.83 -17.63
CA PRO A 19 -27.70 6.01 -18.80
C PRO A 19 -26.63 4.97 -18.48
N GLU A 20 -26.80 3.74 -18.98
CA GLU A 20 -25.94 2.58 -18.70
C GLU A 20 -24.48 2.83 -19.07
N ALA A 21 -23.63 2.95 -18.05
CA ALA A 21 -22.17 2.95 -18.16
C ALA A 21 -21.59 2.00 -17.10
N GLY A 22 -21.08 0.85 -17.53
CA GLY A 22 -20.43 -0.15 -16.66
C GLY A 22 -21.38 -0.89 -15.71
N PRO A 23 -20.89 -1.93 -15.00
CA PRO A 23 -21.70 -2.63 -14.01
C PRO A 23 -22.17 -1.64 -12.93
N THR A 24 -23.47 -1.39 -12.89
CA THR A 24 -24.14 -0.39 -12.04
C THR A 24 -24.27 -0.81 -10.57
N GLY A 25 -23.45 -1.73 -10.10
CA GLY A 25 -23.54 -2.29 -8.74
C GLY A 25 -22.16 -2.55 -8.12
N PRO A 26 -22.12 -2.81 -6.80
CA PRO A 26 -20.89 -3.17 -6.11
C PRO A 26 -20.23 -4.39 -6.77
N VAL A 27 -18.92 -4.32 -6.96
CA VAL A 27 -18.09 -5.41 -7.47
C VAL A 27 -17.26 -5.98 -6.33
N ILE A 28 -17.00 -7.29 -6.35
CA ILE A 28 -15.99 -7.91 -5.50
C ILE A 28 -14.68 -7.88 -6.30
N PRO A 29 -13.70 -7.03 -5.95
CA PRO A 29 -12.42 -6.94 -6.66
C PRO A 29 -11.63 -8.24 -6.51
N ASP A 30 -10.82 -8.55 -7.51
CA ASP A 30 -9.91 -9.69 -7.50
C ASP A 30 -8.49 -9.27 -7.93
N GLN A 31 -7.59 -10.25 -7.95
CA GLN A 31 -6.20 -10.04 -8.32
C GLN A 31 -6.04 -9.57 -9.77
N ASP A 32 -6.91 -10.00 -10.69
CA ASP A 32 -6.81 -9.64 -12.12
C ASP A 32 -7.21 -8.18 -12.36
N LEU A 33 -8.17 -7.65 -11.59
CA LEU A 33 -8.45 -6.22 -11.59
C LEU A 33 -7.24 -5.41 -11.15
N VAL A 34 -6.49 -5.86 -10.13
CA VAL A 34 -5.27 -5.17 -9.69
C VAL A 34 -4.17 -5.24 -10.77
N LYS A 35 -3.99 -6.38 -11.45
CA LYS A 35 -3.06 -6.50 -12.58
C LYS A 35 -3.38 -5.49 -13.68
N GLN A 36 -4.65 -5.38 -14.09
CA GLN A 36 -5.09 -4.40 -15.08
C GLN A 36 -4.78 -2.96 -14.65
N LEU A 37 -4.95 -2.64 -13.36
CA LEU A 37 -4.59 -1.32 -12.84
C LEU A 37 -3.08 -1.06 -12.91
N LEU A 38 -2.25 -2.03 -12.54
CA LEU A 38 -0.81 -1.90 -12.63
C LEU A 38 -0.35 -1.72 -14.08
N GLU A 39 -0.94 -2.45 -15.03
CA GLU A 39 -0.69 -2.29 -16.47
C GLU A 39 -1.06 -0.90 -16.98
N GLN A 40 -2.23 -0.37 -16.56
CA GLN A 40 -2.65 1.00 -16.89
C GLN A 40 -1.73 2.07 -16.30
N MET A 41 -1.12 1.78 -15.15
CA MET A 41 -0.13 2.65 -14.50
C MET A 41 1.29 2.45 -15.06
N GLU A 42 1.47 1.57 -16.04
CA GLU A 42 2.77 1.17 -16.60
C GLU A 42 3.74 0.63 -15.53
N LEU A 43 3.20 0.03 -14.47
CA LEU A 43 3.95 -0.58 -13.39
C LEU A 43 4.17 -2.07 -13.66
N LYS A 44 5.41 -2.53 -13.46
CA LYS A 44 5.74 -3.95 -13.50
C LYS A 44 5.16 -4.65 -12.28
N TYR A 45 4.74 -5.90 -12.46
CA TYR A 45 4.30 -6.76 -11.37
C TYR A 45 4.78 -8.20 -11.57
N VAL A 46 4.83 -8.93 -10.46
CA VAL A 46 5.16 -10.35 -10.40
C VAL A 46 4.14 -11.05 -9.50
N VAL A 47 3.95 -12.34 -9.69
CA VAL A 47 3.21 -13.21 -8.76
C VAL A 47 4.24 -14.17 -8.18
N ASP A 48 4.34 -14.23 -6.86
CA ASP A 48 5.29 -15.13 -6.19
C ASP A 48 4.79 -16.58 -6.14
N ASP A 49 5.60 -17.45 -5.54
CA ASP A 49 5.31 -18.88 -5.39
C ASP A 49 4.12 -19.17 -4.47
N GLU A 50 3.77 -18.23 -3.59
CA GLU A 50 2.58 -18.29 -2.74
C GLU A 50 1.33 -17.74 -3.46
N GLY A 51 1.48 -17.20 -4.67
CA GLY A 51 0.39 -16.65 -5.47
C GLY A 51 0.05 -15.20 -5.13
N ASP A 52 0.87 -14.51 -4.34
CA ASP A 52 0.68 -13.12 -3.98
C ASP A 52 1.22 -12.19 -5.08
N LEU A 53 0.40 -11.18 -5.42
CA LEU A 53 0.75 -10.18 -6.43
C LEU A 53 1.62 -9.10 -5.78
N ALA A 54 2.78 -8.83 -6.38
CA ALA A 54 3.69 -7.79 -5.93
C ALA A 54 4.14 -6.88 -7.08
N ALA A 55 4.28 -5.59 -6.78
CA ALA A 55 4.98 -4.63 -7.63
C ALA A 55 6.33 -4.27 -6.97
N PRO A 56 7.47 -4.51 -7.64
CA PRO A 56 8.79 -4.15 -7.12
C PRO A 56 9.20 -2.73 -7.54
N TRP A 57 9.78 -1.99 -6.60
CA TRP A 57 10.61 -0.81 -6.81
C TRP A 57 12.05 -1.14 -6.39
N GLU A 58 12.97 -0.22 -6.62
CA GLU A 58 14.40 -0.41 -6.30
C GLU A 58 14.64 -0.59 -4.78
N GLN A 59 13.95 0.19 -3.94
CA GLN A 59 14.18 0.24 -2.50
C GLN A 59 13.02 -0.33 -1.66
N PHE A 60 11.97 -0.81 -2.29
CA PHE A 60 10.83 -1.42 -1.62
C PHE A 60 10.00 -2.27 -2.57
N ARG A 61 9.10 -3.07 -2.00
CA ARG A 61 8.12 -3.88 -2.74
C ARG A 61 6.74 -3.73 -2.14
N THR A 62 5.72 -3.64 -2.99
CA THR A 62 4.32 -3.53 -2.54
C THR A 62 3.54 -4.77 -2.94
N TYR A 63 2.92 -5.42 -1.98
CA TYR A 63 2.05 -6.58 -2.14
C TYR A 63 0.57 -6.17 -2.15
N PHE A 64 -0.21 -6.85 -2.98
CA PHE A 64 -1.64 -6.68 -3.14
C PHE A 64 -2.33 -7.98 -2.76
N MET A 65 -2.85 -8.02 -1.53
CA MET A 65 -3.28 -9.25 -0.87
C MET A 65 -4.79 -9.25 -0.70
N PHE A 66 -5.41 -10.35 -1.11
CA PHE A 66 -6.80 -10.66 -0.81
C PHE A 66 -6.81 -11.73 0.28
N ARG A 67 -7.48 -11.48 1.41
CA ARG A 67 -7.52 -12.37 2.58
C ARG A 67 -8.93 -12.44 3.16
N GLY A 68 -9.22 -13.49 3.90
CA GLY A 68 -10.55 -13.72 4.48
C GLY A 68 -11.51 -14.43 3.53
N GLU A 69 -12.72 -14.69 4.01
CA GLU A 69 -13.76 -15.46 3.32
C GLU A 69 -15.08 -14.66 3.31
N GLU A 70 -15.88 -14.88 2.26
CA GLU A 70 -17.23 -14.29 2.11
C GLU A 70 -17.26 -12.78 2.42
N GLU A 71 -18.17 -12.34 3.29
CA GLU A 71 -18.38 -10.93 3.63
C GLU A 71 -17.21 -10.30 4.40
N GLN A 72 -16.31 -11.12 4.98
CA GLN A 72 -15.15 -10.68 5.75
C GLN A 72 -13.87 -10.57 4.88
N GLN A 73 -14.00 -10.68 3.56
CA GLN A 73 -12.88 -10.52 2.66
C GLN A 73 -12.29 -9.11 2.75
N VAL A 74 -10.97 -9.03 2.89
CA VAL A 74 -10.17 -7.81 2.99
C VAL A 74 -9.21 -7.76 1.81
N PHE A 75 -9.13 -6.58 1.20
CA PHE A 75 -8.03 -6.19 0.32
C PHE A 75 -7.01 -5.39 1.12
N SER A 76 -5.75 -5.80 1.08
CA SER A 76 -4.64 -5.16 1.79
C SER A 76 -3.50 -4.85 0.83
N VAL A 77 -3.02 -3.60 0.89
CA VAL A 77 -1.82 -3.15 0.20
C VAL A 77 -0.72 -2.99 1.24
N ARG A 78 0.32 -3.81 1.13
CA ARG A 78 1.44 -3.85 2.09
C ARG A 78 2.76 -3.56 1.41
N THR A 79 3.41 -2.48 1.80
CA THR A 79 4.71 -2.07 1.28
C THR A 79 5.81 -2.42 2.28
N PHE A 80 6.78 -3.21 1.85
CA PHE A 80 7.96 -3.56 2.63
C PHE A 80 9.12 -2.71 2.13
N TYR A 81 9.61 -1.81 2.99
CA TYR A 81 10.77 -0.97 2.68
C TYR A 81 12.04 -1.78 2.96
N ASP A 82 12.91 -1.91 1.95
CA ASP A 82 14.03 -2.84 1.97
C ASP A 82 15.25 -2.32 2.72
N ARG A 83 15.31 -1.00 2.96
CA ARG A 83 16.38 -0.36 3.73
C ARG A 83 16.48 -0.98 5.13
N PRO A 84 17.61 -1.65 5.47
CA PRO A 84 17.80 -2.20 6.79
C PRO A 84 18.18 -1.08 7.77
N HIS A 85 17.64 -1.15 8.98
CA HIS A 85 18.01 -0.27 10.08
C HIS A 85 18.50 -1.07 11.28
N GLY A 86 19.39 -0.49 12.08
CA GLY A 86 19.85 -1.10 13.31
C GLY A 86 18.78 -1.04 14.41
N ILE A 87 18.82 -1.99 15.36
CA ILE A 87 17.90 -2.01 16.50
C ILE A 87 18.06 -0.77 17.40
N GLU A 88 19.26 -0.21 17.44
CA GLU A 88 19.62 1.03 18.14
C GLU A 88 18.92 2.26 17.54
N GLU A 89 18.57 2.24 16.26
CA GLU A 89 17.86 3.32 15.57
C GLU A 89 16.34 3.27 15.80
N LYS A 90 15.82 2.16 16.36
CA LYS A 90 14.38 1.91 16.46
C LYS A 90 13.61 3.03 17.15
N SER A 91 14.17 3.64 18.19
CA SER A 91 13.52 4.78 18.87
C SER A 91 13.33 5.98 17.94
N LYS A 92 14.36 6.32 17.14
CA LYS A 92 14.28 7.40 16.14
C LYS A 92 13.29 7.04 15.03
N LEU A 93 13.30 5.79 14.56
CA LEU A 93 12.34 5.32 13.56
C LEU A 93 10.90 5.43 14.05
N LEU A 94 10.63 5.10 15.32
CA LEU A 94 9.29 5.22 15.89
C LEU A 94 8.80 6.67 15.96
N GLU A 95 9.68 7.63 16.28
CA GLU A 95 9.34 9.06 16.24
C GLU A 95 8.94 9.51 14.82
N VAL A 96 9.70 9.06 13.81
CA VAL A 96 9.43 9.31 12.40
C VAL A 96 8.10 8.64 11.99
N VAL A 97 7.89 7.37 12.34
CA VAL A 97 6.64 6.65 12.05
C VAL A 97 5.42 7.32 12.68
N ASP A 98 5.50 7.72 13.95
CA ASP A 98 4.40 8.40 14.64
C ASP A 98 4.07 9.75 13.97
N ASP A 99 5.08 10.48 13.53
CA ASP A 99 4.90 11.78 12.90
C ASP A 99 4.24 11.67 11.52
N TRP A 100 4.63 10.67 10.71
CA TRP A 100 3.92 10.31 9.48
C TRP A 100 2.47 9.92 9.78
N ASN A 101 2.27 8.93 10.64
CA ASN A 101 0.96 8.37 10.95
C ASN A 101 -0.02 9.40 11.52
N ARG A 102 0.48 10.45 12.18
CA ARG A 102 -0.31 11.57 12.67
C ARG A 102 -0.74 12.54 11.58
N ARG A 103 0.08 12.75 10.54
CA ARG A 103 -0.16 13.72 9.46
C ARG A 103 -0.92 13.14 8.29
N THR A 104 -0.77 11.84 8.05
CA THR A 104 -1.33 11.17 6.88
C THR A 104 -2.38 10.14 7.31
N LEU A 105 -3.32 9.87 6.40
CA LEU A 105 -4.34 8.85 6.65
C LEU A 105 -3.83 7.45 6.31
N TRP A 106 -2.96 7.32 5.30
CA TRP A 106 -2.40 6.06 4.83
C TRP A 106 -1.05 6.30 4.11
N PRO A 107 -0.24 5.24 3.92
CA PRO A 107 -0.35 3.98 4.67
C PRO A 107 -0.08 4.21 6.16
N LYS A 108 -0.62 3.34 7.02
CA LYS A 108 -0.16 3.26 8.40
C LYS A 108 1.14 2.48 8.42
N ILE A 109 2.15 3.04 9.08
CA ILE A 109 3.48 2.47 9.13
C ILE A 109 3.72 1.83 10.49
N TYR A 110 4.40 0.69 10.49
CA TYR A 110 4.90 0.05 11.69
C TYR A 110 6.28 -0.59 11.43
N THR A 111 7.01 -0.87 12.50
CA THR A 111 8.33 -1.53 12.41
C THR A 111 8.22 -3.03 12.67
N HIS A 112 9.00 -3.82 11.94
CA HIS A 112 9.26 -5.22 12.27
C HIS A 112 10.74 -5.40 12.61
N THR A 113 11.03 -6.00 13.76
CA THR A 113 12.40 -6.33 14.18
C THR A 113 12.62 -7.81 13.93
N HIS A 114 13.60 -8.13 13.10
CA HIS A 114 14.04 -9.48 12.78
C HIS A 114 14.93 -10.04 13.90
N ASP A 115 15.10 -11.36 13.93
CA ASP A 115 15.88 -12.07 14.96
C ASP A 115 17.38 -11.69 14.93
N ASP A 116 17.88 -11.21 13.79
CA ASP A 116 19.25 -10.72 13.62
C ASP A 116 19.45 -9.27 14.11
N GLY A 117 18.38 -8.63 14.62
CA GLY A 117 18.39 -7.24 15.08
C GLY A 117 18.08 -6.22 13.99
N THR A 118 17.91 -6.63 12.73
CA THR A 118 17.51 -5.72 11.65
C THR A 118 16.09 -5.23 11.86
N VAL A 119 15.87 -3.93 11.74
CA VAL A 119 14.56 -3.30 11.77
C VAL A 119 14.16 -2.87 10.37
N ARG A 120 12.97 -3.27 9.94
CA ARG A 120 12.35 -2.84 8.68
C ARG A 120 11.05 -2.09 8.95
N LEU A 121 10.69 -1.19 8.05
CA LEU A 121 9.41 -0.51 8.07
C LEU A 121 8.44 -1.20 7.10
N ILE A 122 7.18 -1.27 7.49
CA ILE A 122 6.10 -1.80 6.67
C ILE A 122 4.96 -0.79 6.67
N GLY A 123 4.51 -0.42 5.49
CA GLY A 123 3.30 0.36 5.28
C GLY A 123 2.11 -0.54 4.97
N GLU A 124 0.96 -0.24 5.56
CA GLU A 124 -0.28 -0.98 5.33
C GLU A 124 -1.46 -0.03 5.10
N ALA A 125 -2.28 -0.36 4.10
CA ALA A 125 -3.61 0.17 3.91
C ALA A 125 -4.56 -0.99 3.55
N GLN A 126 -5.78 -0.97 4.07
CA GLN A 126 -6.72 -2.09 3.90
C GLN A 126 -8.16 -1.61 3.80
N MET A 127 -8.99 -2.39 3.08
CA MET A 127 -10.43 -2.20 2.99
C MET A 127 -11.18 -3.53 2.99
N LEU A 128 -12.36 -3.54 3.61
CA LEU A 128 -13.31 -4.64 3.45
C LEU A 128 -13.93 -4.58 2.06
N ILE A 129 -14.00 -5.73 1.40
CA ILE A 129 -14.51 -5.88 0.03
C ILE A 129 -15.55 -6.98 -0.11
N GLY A 130 -15.76 -7.81 0.91
CA GLY A 130 -16.62 -9.00 0.83
C GLY A 130 -18.10 -8.73 0.53
N VAL A 131 -18.59 -7.52 0.82
CA VAL A 131 -19.96 -7.08 0.48
C VAL A 131 -20.04 -6.34 -0.87
N GLY A 132 -18.91 -6.29 -1.59
CA GLY A 132 -18.72 -5.50 -2.80
C GLY A 132 -18.41 -4.03 -2.53
N VAL A 133 -17.70 -3.40 -3.46
CA VAL A 133 -17.33 -1.98 -3.44
C VAL A 133 -17.62 -1.33 -4.80
N SER A 134 -17.76 -0.02 -4.83
CA SER A 134 -17.77 0.70 -6.12
C SER A 134 -16.42 0.48 -6.82
N LEU A 135 -16.46 0.13 -8.11
CA LEU A 135 -15.25 -0.05 -8.92
C LEU A 135 -14.37 1.21 -8.88
N GLU A 136 -14.96 2.39 -9.08
CA GLU A 136 -14.24 3.66 -9.03
C GLU A 136 -13.58 3.91 -7.66
N HIS A 137 -14.27 3.56 -6.57
CA HIS A 137 -13.71 3.67 -5.22
C HIS A 137 -12.52 2.72 -5.02
N PHE A 138 -12.63 1.47 -5.48
CA PHE A 138 -11.53 0.49 -5.41
C PHE A 138 -10.31 0.97 -6.19
N VAL A 139 -10.51 1.42 -7.44
CA VAL A 139 -9.44 1.91 -8.31
C VAL A 139 -8.77 3.13 -7.69
N SER A 140 -9.55 4.12 -7.29
CA SER A 140 -9.03 5.37 -6.72
C SER A 140 -8.27 5.12 -5.41
N SER A 141 -8.78 4.23 -4.55
CA SER A 141 -8.12 3.87 -3.30
C SER A 141 -6.80 3.17 -3.56
N THR A 142 -6.77 2.17 -4.44
CA THR A 142 -5.57 1.41 -4.79
C THR A 142 -4.47 2.32 -5.35
N VAL A 143 -4.81 3.20 -6.31
CA VAL A 143 -3.86 4.18 -6.88
C VAL A 143 -3.35 5.14 -5.81
N SER A 144 -4.23 5.62 -4.93
CA SER A 144 -3.86 6.54 -3.85
C SER A 144 -2.92 5.89 -2.85
N TRP A 145 -3.13 4.62 -2.52
CA TRP A 145 -2.29 3.88 -1.59
C TRP A 145 -0.91 3.60 -2.17
N VAL A 146 -0.81 3.20 -3.44
CA VAL A 146 0.49 3.02 -4.12
C VAL A 146 1.29 4.33 -4.13
N ARG A 147 0.63 5.46 -4.46
CA ARG A 147 1.29 6.77 -4.43
C ARG A 147 1.74 7.18 -3.03
N ALA A 148 0.91 6.93 -2.03
CA ALA A 148 1.25 7.26 -0.64
C ALA A 148 2.41 6.41 -0.10
N SER A 149 2.56 5.15 -0.54
CA SER A 149 3.74 4.34 -0.21
C SER A 149 5.02 4.91 -0.83
N ILE A 150 4.97 5.38 -2.07
CA ILE A 150 6.10 6.07 -2.72
C ILE A 150 6.43 7.39 -1.99
N GLU A 151 5.41 8.13 -1.55
CA GLU A 151 5.59 9.38 -0.80
C GLU A 151 6.23 9.14 0.57
N PHE A 152 5.82 8.08 1.27
CA PHE A 152 6.42 7.72 2.55
C PHE A 152 7.91 7.38 2.40
N ASP A 153 8.30 6.63 1.37
CA ASP A 153 9.71 6.28 1.13
C ASP A 153 10.58 7.53 1.00
N LYS A 154 10.15 8.50 0.18
CA LYS A 154 10.83 9.80 0.02
C LYS A 154 10.90 10.55 1.34
N TRP A 155 9.77 10.61 2.05
CA TRP A 155 9.69 11.30 3.34
C TRP A 155 10.61 10.67 4.39
N LEU A 156 10.71 9.34 4.42
CA LEU A 156 11.62 8.60 5.30
C LEU A 156 13.08 8.96 5.04
N ILE A 157 13.50 9.03 3.77
CA ILE A 157 14.85 9.41 3.36
C ILE A 157 15.18 10.84 3.84
N GLU A 158 14.27 11.78 3.61
CA GLU A 158 14.40 13.17 4.05
C GLU A 158 14.52 13.27 5.59
N GLN A 159 13.65 12.59 6.34
CA GLN A 159 13.67 12.67 7.81
C GLN A 159 14.91 12.04 8.44
N LEU A 160 15.46 11.00 7.81
CA LEU A 160 16.65 10.34 8.32
C LEU A 160 17.94 11.04 7.87
N GLY A 161 17.86 11.98 6.92
CA GLY A 161 19.02 12.66 6.34
C GLY A 161 19.87 11.73 5.47
N LEU A 162 19.24 10.76 4.82
CA LEU A 162 19.89 9.72 4.01
C LEU A 162 20.07 10.13 2.55
N GLU A 163 20.01 11.44 2.27
CA GLU A 163 20.01 12.01 0.91
C GLU A 163 21.27 11.62 0.11
N ALA A 164 22.41 11.39 0.77
CA ALA A 164 23.66 10.99 0.12
C ALA A 164 23.68 9.52 -0.37
N ASP A 165 22.82 8.65 0.17
CA ASP A 165 22.76 7.23 -0.22
C ASP A 165 21.80 7.00 -1.41
N ALA A 166 21.00 8.01 -1.80
CA ALA A 166 20.02 7.91 -2.88
C ALA A 166 20.58 8.32 -4.25
N GLU A 167 21.68 9.09 -4.29
CA GLU A 167 22.32 9.56 -5.53
C GLU A 167 23.55 8.70 -5.94
N GLY A 168 23.85 7.64 -5.20
CA GLY A 168 25.11 6.88 -5.31
C GLY A 168 25.15 5.69 -6.28
N ASP A 169 24.04 5.33 -6.95
CA ASP A 169 24.00 4.15 -7.83
C ASP A 169 23.95 4.45 -9.35
N ASP A 170 24.12 5.72 -9.76
CA ASP A 170 24.50 6.05 -11.14
C ASP A 170 26.01 5.77 -11.35
N GLY A 171 26.40 4.51 -11.16
CA GLY A 171 27.75 3.99 -11.33
C GLY A 171 28.08 3.70 -12.78
N ASP A 172 28.70 4.69 -13.42
CA ASP A 172 29.96 4.55 -14.15
C ASP A 172 30.18 3.23 -14.93
N THR A 173 29.98 3.28 -16.24
CA THR A 173 30.46 2.23 -17.15
C THR A 173 31.98 2.37 -17.25
N PRO A 174 32.79 1.36 -16.87
CA PRO A 174 34.23 1.48 -17.02
C PRO A 174 34.59 1.41 -18.51
N ASP A 175 35.08 2.52 -19.05
CA ASP A 175 35.79 2.54 -20.33
C ASP A 175 36.99 1.60 -20.25
N ALA A 176 36.92 0.53 -21.04
CA ALA A 176 38.03 -0.39 -21.26
C ALA A 176 38.95 0.19 -22.35
N GLU A 177 40.08 0.75 -21.94
CA GLU A 177 41.24 0.97 -22.82
C GLU A 177 42.37 0.00 -22.46
N ALA A 178 42.61 -0.99 -23.34
CA ALA A 178 43.92 -1.50 -23.79
C ALA A 178 43.76 -2.66 -24.79
#